data_AF-A0A173MF58-F1
#
_entry.id   AF-A0A173MF58-F1
#
_cell.length_a   1.000
_cell.length_b   1.000
_cell.length_c   1.000
_cell.angle_alpha   90.00
_cell.angle_beta   90.00
_cell.angle_gamma   90.00
#
_symmetry.space_group_name_H-M   'P 1'
#
loop_
_entity.id
_entity.type
_entity.pdbx_description
1 polymer ?
#
loop_
_entity_poly.entity_id
_entity_poly.type
_entity_poly.pdbx_seq_one_letter_code
_entity_poly.pdbx_strand_id
1 'polypeptide(L)'
;MQKVYNNLISYEQEIEKATYSSKESIFDLVFIARRVANYLLDQPFTEPDKAVTVTTLKKLAADLNGVTNTTTKTKELKEHFEKNKQEIRTALQQFIAMLQPVVG
;
A
#
# COMPACT_ATOMS: atom_id res chain seq x y z
N MET A 1 13.00 -3.26 -16.26
CA MET A 1 12.70 -2.40 -15.10
C MET A 1 11.59 -1.38 -15.37
N GLN A 2 11.54 -0.72 -16.55
CA GLN A 2 10.48 0.24 -16.90
C GLN A 2 9.04 -0.27 -16.66
N LYS A 3 8.70 -1.49 -17.09
CA LYS A 3 7.36 -2.07 -16.89
C LYS A 3 7.00 -2.18 -15.40
N VAL A 4 7.97 -2.52 -14.56
CA VAL A 4 7.78 -2.65 -13.12
C VAL A 4 7.54 -1.28 -12.49
N TYR A 5 8.34 -0.28 -12.86
CA TYR A 5 8.15 1.10 -12.44
C TYR A 5 6.75 1.63 -12.80
N ASN A 6 6.32 1.44 -14.06
CA ASN A 6 4.99 1.87 -14.52
C ASN A 6 3.86 1.17 -13.73
N ASN A 7 4.01 -0.12 -13.42
CA ASN A 7 3.04 -0.85 -12.59
C ASN A 7 2.97 -0.29 -11.17
N LEU A 8 4.11 0.06 -10.57
CA LEU A 8 4.14 0.65 -9.23
C LEU A 8 3.49 2.04 -9.19
N ILE A 9 3.71 2.86 -10.22
CA ILE A 9 3.00 4.14 -10.39
C ILE A 9 1.50 3.92 -10.52
N SER A 10 1.07 2.92 -11.32
CA SER A 10 -0.36 2.59 -11.45
C SER A 10 -0.97 2.21 -10.10
N TYR A 11 -0.29 1.37 -9.32
CA TYR A 11 -0.75 1.01 -7.98
C TYR A 11 -0.80 2.20 -7.02
N GLU A 12 0.18 3.10 -7.09
CA GLU A 12 0.20 4.32 -6.28
C GLU A 12 -1.02 5.21 -6.58
N GLN A 13 -1.39 5.36 -7.86
CA GLN A 13 -2.60 6.07 -8.24
C GLN A 13 -3.89 5.36 -7.81
N GLU A 14 -3.92 4.03 -7.85
CA GLU A 14 -5.06 3.27 -7.31
C GLU A 14 -5.24 3.50 -5.82
N ILE A 15 -4.14 3.55 -5.05
CA ILE A 15 -4.15 3.86 -3.62
C ILE A 15 -4.60 5.31 -3.38
N GLU A 16 -4.10 6.27 -4.16
CA GLU A 16 -4.47 7.68 -4.05
C GLU A 16 -5.99 7.89 -4.26
N LYS A 17 -6.55 7.20 -5.26
CA LYS A 17 -7.98 7.29 -5.62
C LYS A 17 -8.89 6.52 -4.67
N ALA A 18 -8.35 5.69 -3.78
CA ALA A 18 -9.14 4.98 -2.79
C ALA A 18 -9.78 5.99 -1.81
N THR A 19 -11.11 5.93 -1.69
CA THR A 19 -11.89 6.81 -0.82
C THR A 19 -12.66 6.00 0.22
N TYR A 20 -12.76 6.53 1.43
CA TYR A 20 -13.62 5.93 2.44
C TYR A 20 -15.08 6.21 2.10
N SER A 21 -15.83 5.17 1.73
CA SER A 21 -17.29 5.25 1.53
C SER A 21 -18.05 4.38 2.52
N SER A 22 -17.47 3.26 2.93
CA SER A 22 -18.03 2.33 3.91
C SER A 22 -16.92 1.52 4.57
N LYS A 23 -17.30 0.63 5.50
CA LYS A 23 -16.40 -0.38 6.07
C LYS A 23 -15.76 -1.26 4.98
N GLU A 24 -16.45 -1.49 3.86
CA GLU A 24 -15.95 -2.31 2.77
C GLU A 24 -14.74 -1.68 2.07
N SER A 25 -14.70 -0.35 1.99
CA SER A 25 -13.56 0.39 1.41
C SER A 25 -12.25 0.09 2.14
N ILE A 26 -12.30 -0.30 3.43
CA ILE A 26 -11.10 -0.73 4.17
C ILE A 26 -10.57 -2.05 3.61
N PHE A 27 -11.44 -3.00 3.28
CA PHE A 27 -11.02 -4.27 2.69
C PHE A 27 -10.43 -4.07 1.29
N ASP A 28 -10.93 -3.11 0.51
CA ASP A 28 -10.34 -2.74 -0.78
C ASP A 28 -8.91 -2.23 -0.61
N LEU A 29 -8.68 -1.33 0.36
CA LEU A 29 -7.33 -0.82 0.65
C LEU A 29 -6.39 -1.93 1.17
N VAL A 30 -6.89 -2.84 2.01
CA VAL A 30 -6.15 -4.03 2.46
C VAL A 30 -5.77 -4.91 1.27
N PHE A 31 -6.70 -5.13 0.34
CA PHE A 31 -6.45 -5.93 -0.86
C PHE A 31 -5.39 -5.29 -1.74
N ILE A 32 -5.49 -3.98 -2.02
CA ILE A 32 -4.50 -3.25 -2.81
C ILE A 32 -3.11 -3.34 -2.16
N ALA A 33 -3.00 -3.07 -0.85
CA ALA A 33 -1.72 -3.14 -0.12
C ALA A 33 -1.08 -4.53 -0.21
N ARG A 34 -1.86 -5.60 -0.04
CA ARG A 34 -1.38 -6.99 -0.19
C ARG A 34 -0.96 -7.31 -1.62
N ARG A 35 -1.75 -6.86 -2.61
CA ARG A 35 -1.42 -7.04 -4.04
C ARG A 35 -0.08 -6.39 -4.38
N VAL A 36 0.16 -5.16 -3.93
CA VAL A 36 1.44 -4.46 -4.13
C VAL A 36 2.58 -5.20 -3.42
N ALA A 37 2.39 -5.61 -2.16
CA ALA A 37 3.41 -6.35 -1.41
C ALA A 37 3.79 -7.67 -2.10
N ASN A 38 2.83 -8.43 -2.59
CA ASN A 38 3.09 -9.67 -3.33
C ASN A 38 3.76 -9.39 -4.68
N TYR A 39 3.30 -8.37 -5.39
CA TYR A 39 3.93 -7.95 -6.64
C TYR A 39 5.42 -7.64 -6.45
N LEU A 40 5.78 -6.89 -5.41
CA LEU A 40 7.17 -6.58 -5.06
C LEU A 40 8.00 -7.82 -4.71
N LEU A 41 7.41 -8.82 -4.05
CA LEU A 41 8.08 -10.08 -3.73
C LEU A 41 8.46 -10.87 -4.99
N ASP A 42 7.59 -10.84 -6.00
CA ASP A 42 7.80 -11.54 -7.27
C ASP A 42 8.81 -10.83 -8.20
N GLN A 43 9.18 -9.58 -7.88
CA GLN A 43 10.14 -8.83 -8.69
C GLN A 43 11.59 -9.07 -8.22
N PRO A 44 12.56 -9.10 -9.16
CA PRO A 44 13.98 -9.35 -8.86
C PRO A 44 14.69 -8.10 -8.31
N PHE A 45 14.09 -7.38 -7.34
CA PHE A 45 14.76 -6.28 -6.65
C PHE A 45 15.75 -6.82 -5.61
N THR A 46 16.87 -6.12 -5.47
CA THR A 46 17.87 -6.33 -4.42
C THR A 46 17.31 -5.96 -3.04
N GLU A 47 17.69 -6.73 -2.03
CA GLU A 47 17.47 -6.40 -0.63
C GLU A 47 18.49 -5.35 -0.16
N PRO A 48 18.16 -4.50 0.83
CA PRO A 48 17.08 -4.64 1.82
C PRO A 48 15.76 -3.91 1.50
N ASP A 49 15.75 -2.96 0.57
CA ASP A 49 14.63 -2.01 0.44
C ASP A 49 13.30 -2.69 0.06
N LYS A 50 13.36 -3.72 -0.80
CA LYS A 50 12.20 -4.58 -1.11
C LYS A 50 11.58 -5.16 0.17
N ALA A 51 12.40 -5.75 1.03
CA ALA A 51 11.92 -6.44 2.24
C ALA A 51 11.28 -5.45 3.22
N VAL A 52 11.86 -4.25 3.35
CA VAL A 52 11.31 -3.17 4.17
C VAL A 52 9.95 -2.71 3.64
N THR A 53 9.84 -2.39 2.35
CA THR A 53 8.57 -1.94 1.77
C THR A 53 7.49 -3.03 1.86
N VAL A 54 7.82 -4.28 1.54
CA VAL A 54 6.89 -5.41 1.65
C VAL A 54 6.39 -5.59 3.09
N THR A 55 7.31 -5.54 4.07
CA THR A 55 6.96 -5.70 5.49
C THR A 55 6.03 -4.59 5.95
N THR A 56 6.34 -3.34 5.59
CA THR A 56 5.51 -2.17 5.89
C THR A 56 4.11 -2.31 5.30
N LEU A 57 4.00 -2.65 4.01
CA LEU A 57 2.70 -2.83 3.34
C LEU A 57 1.87 -3.95 3.98
N LYS A 58 2.50 -5.08 4.34
CA LYS A 58 1.81 -6.20 5.02
C LYS A 58 1.34 -5.80 6.42
N LYS A 59 2.14 -5.04 7.17
CA LYS A 59 1.77 -4.55 8.50
C LYS A 59 0.56 -3.62 8.44
N LEU A 60 0.59 -2.62 7.56
CA LEU A 60 -0.53 -1.67 7.38
C LEU A 60 -1.82 -2.37 6.95
N ALA A 61 -1.71 -3.37 6.06
CA ALA A 61 -2.84 -4.20 5.67
C ALA A 61 -3.40 -5.03 6.84
N ALA A 62 -2.54 -5.54 7.74
CA ALA A 62 -2.98 -6.25 8.94
C ALA A 62 -3.65 -5.31 9.94
N ASP A 63 -3.11 -4.11 10.14
CA ASP A 63 -3.65 -3.09 11.04
C ASP A 63 -5.06 -2.64 10.60
N LEU A 64 -5.24 -2.35 9.31
CA LEU A 64 -6.56 -2.04 8.72
C LEU A 64 -7.58 -3.18 8.90
N ASN A 65 -7.15 -4.42 8.69
CA ASN A 65 -8.00 -5.60 8.87
C ASN A 65 -8.33 -5.86 10.35
N GLY A 66 -7.44 -5.49 11.27
CA GLY A 66 -7.68 -5.56 12.71
C GLY A 66 -8.75 -4.56 13.15
N VAL A 67 -8.61 -3.31 12.72
CA VAL A 67 -9.53 -2.20 13.05
C VAL A 67 -10.95 -2.48 12.58
N THR A 68 -11.13 -3.11 11.42
CA THR A 68 -12.47 -3.49 10.92
C THR A 68 -13.17 -4.55 11.77
N ASN A 69 -12.41 -5.36 12.53
CA ASN A 69 -12.97 -6.39 13.41
C ASN A 69 -13.29 -5.86 14.83
N THR A 70 -12.64 -4.78 15.26
CA THR A 70 -12.74 -4.27 16.64
C THR A 70 -13.50 -2.96 16.76
N THR A 71 -13.55 -2.14 15.70
CA THR A 71 -14.15 -0.80 15.73
C THR A 71 -15.50 -0.77 15.02
N THR A 72 -16.54 -0.31 15.73
CA THR A 72 -17.91 -0.12 15.19
C THR A 72 -18.23 1.33 14.83
N LYS A 73 -17.39 2.28 15.25
CA LYS A 73 -17.60 3.72 15.03
C LYS A 73 -17.08 4.14 13.66
N THR A 74 -17.98 4.62 12.80
CA THR A 74 -17.69 5.09 11.43
C THR A 74 -16.59 6.14 11.36
N LYS A 75 -16.54 7.07 12.32
CA LYS A 75 -15.52 8.14 12.35
C LYS A 75 -14.12 7.58 12.55
N GLU A 76 -13.94 6.68 13.52
CA GLU A 76 -12.65 6.05 13.80
C GLU A 76 -12.20 5.18 12.61
N LEU A 77 -13.13 4.43 12.00
CA LEU A 77 -12.84 3.65 10.77
C LEU A 77 -12.33 4.54 9.63
N LYS A 78 -12.95 5.70 9.41
CA LYS A 78 -12.52 6.67 8.40
C LYS A 78 -11.13 7.23 8.70
N GLU A 79 -10.85 7.60 9.95
CA GLU A 79 -9.54 8.12 10.37
C GLU A 79 -8.44 7.08 10.16
N HIS A 80 -8.70 5.82 10.53
CA HIS A 80 -7.77 4.71 10.27
C HIS A 80 -7.57 4.45 8.77
N PHE A 81 -8.63 4.53 7.97
CA PHE A 81 -8.54 4.40 6.52
C PHE A 81 -7.62 5.48 5.93
N GLU A 82 -7.89 6.76 6.20
CA GLU A 82 -7.12 7.86 5.60
C GLU A 82 -5.66 7.85 6.05
N LYS A 83 -5.42 7.54 7.33
CA LYS A 83 -4.06 7.40 7.86
C LYS A 83 -3.28 6.28 7.17
N ASN A 84 -3.84 5.07 7.13
CA ASN A 84 -3.14 3.95 6.50
C ASN A 84 -3.00 4.13 4.99
N LYS A 85 -3.97 4.75 4.32
CA LYS A 85 -3.86 5.10 2.89
C LYS A 85 -2.64 5.97 2.65
N GLN A 86 -2.46 7.01 3.46
CA GLN A 86 -1.31 7.90 3.36
C GLN A 86 0.01 7.18 3.67
N GLU A 87 0.05 6.29 4.68
CA GLU A 87 1.25 5.54 5.03
C GLU A 87 1.64 4.52 3.95
N ILE A 88 0.66 3.79 3.40
CA ILE A 88 0.85 2.87 2.26
C ILE A 88 1.42 3.61 1.07
N ARG A 89 0.79 4.75 0.72
CA ARG A 89 1.19 5.59 -0.41
C ARG A 89 2.63 6.10 -0.21
N THR A 90 2.96 6.58 0.98
CA THR A 90 4.29 7.09 1.31
C THR A 90 5.36 6.00 1.16
N ALA A 91 5.10 4.79 1.70
CA ALA A 91 6.05 3.68 1.57
C ALA A 91 6.28 3.28 0.10
N LEU A 92 5.23 3.31 -0.72
CA LEU A 92 5.33 3.00 -2.14
C LEU A 92 6.05 4.11 -2.93
N GLN A 93 5.74 5.38 -2.65
CA GLN A 93 6.42 6.53 -3.28
C GLN A 93 7.92 6.56 -2.97
N GLN A 94 8.31 6.27 -1.72
CA GLN A 94 9.72 6.16 -1.33
C GLN A 94 10.43 5.07 -2.14
N PHE A 95 9.79 3.90 -2.29
CA PHE A 95 10.34 2.81 -3.09
C PHE A 95 10.43 3.17 -4.58
N ILE A 96 9.40 3.81 -5.16
CA ILE A 96 9.41 4.28 -6.56
C ILE A 96 10.55 5.28 -6.79
N ALA A 97 10.76 6.23 -5.87
CA ALA A 97 11.83 7.21 -5.96
C ALA A 97 13.22 6.55 -5.96
N MET A 98 13.41 5.47 -5.19
CA MET A 98 14.65 4.67 -5.20
C MET A 98 14.88 3.96 -6.54
N LEU A 99 13.82 3.62 -7.28
CA LEU A 99 13.93 2.96 -8.58
C LEU A 99 14.20 3.92 -9.74
N GLN A 100 13.84 5.20 -9.60
CA GLN A 100 13.95 6.20 -10.68
C GLN A 100 15.37 6.29 -11.30
N PRO A 101 16.49 6.23 -10.53
CA PRO A 101 17.84 6.25 -11.10
C PRO A 101 18.24 4.98 -11.85
N VAL A 102 17.52 3.86 -11.65
CA VAL A 102 17.83 2.53 -12.23
C VAL A 102 17.01 2.26 -13.50
N VAL A 103 15.94 3.03 -13.70
CA VAL A 103 15.02 2.91 -14.84
C VAL A 103 15.37 3.89 -15.97
N GLY A 104 16.16 4.93 -15.66
CA GLY A 104 16.64 5.94 -16.60
C GLY A 104 17.70 5.47 -17.58
#